data_AF-A0AAW1VW23-F1
#
_entry.id   AF-A0AAW1VW23-F1
#
_cell.length_a   1.000
_cell.length_b   1.000
_cell.length_c   1.000
_cell.angle_alpha   90.00
_cell.angle_beta   90.00
_cell.angle_gamma   90.00
#
_symmetry.space_group_name_H-M   'P 1'
#
loop_
_entity.id
_entity.type
_entity.pdbx_description
1 polymer ?
#
loop_
_entity_poly.entity_id
_entity_poly.type
_entity_poly.pdbx_seq_one_letter_code
_entity_poly.pdbx_strand_id
1 'polypeptide(L)'
;MAVIEKLPNLTKFSFHDVIFEENRKTLVCSKGGFPRLQVLSIGMSNLDDWKVEEGAMPNLCELSIYYWTRLRRVPEGLRYITTLTELIITGMRRTDCSRLQEGGEDFYKVQHVSSLTFEKMYDREEDIPAPNMDRFQSLRKRRMGSPVKLRAALRTCVRGIG
;
A
#
# COMPACT_ATOMS: atom_id res chain seq x y z
N MET A 1 -17.82 0.48 -8.47
CA MET A 1 -17.67 -0.53 -7.40
C MET A 1 -16.50 -1.43 -7.74
N ALA A 2 -15.47 -1.43 -6.89
CA ALA A 2 -14.26 -2.20 -7.08
C ALA A 2 -14.55 -3.71 -6.90
N VAL A 3 -14.41 -4.50 -7.97
CA VAL A 3 -14.73 -5.94 -7.97
C VAL A 3 -13.64 -6.77 -7.27
N ILE A 4 -12.42 -6.25 -7.13
CA ILE A 4 -11.30 -6.96 -6.49
C ILE A 4 -11.54 -7.16 -5.00
N GLU A 5 -12.03 -6.13 -4.32
CA GLU A 5 -12.15 -6.16 -2.85
C GLU A 5 -13.13 -7.26 -2.40
N LYS A 6 -14.03 -7.67 -3.29
CA LYS A 6 -15.01 -8.73 -3.02
C LYS A 6 -14.50 -10.13 -3.34
N LEU A 7 -13.24 -10.31 -3.73
CA LEU A 7 -12.67 -11.63 -4.01
C LEU A 7 -12.45 -12.39 -2.68
N PRO A 8 -13.23 -13.44 -2.39
CA PRO A 8 -13.25 -14.05 -1.06
C PRO A 8 -11.99 -14.86 -0.75
N ASN A 9 -11.20 -15.28 -1.75
CA ASN A 9 -10.03 -16.15 -1.55
C ASN A 9 -8.70 -15.43 -1.78
N LEU A 10 -8.71 -14.10 -1.88
CA LEU A 10 -7.52 -13.32 -2.12
C LEU A 10 -6.76 -13.11 -0.82
N THR A 11 -5.69 -13.89 -0.61
CA THR A 11 -4.86 -13.85 0.60
C THR A 11 -3.60 -13.01 0.44
N LYS A 12 -3.12 -12.84 -0.79
CA LYS A 12 -2.00 -11.98 -1.12
C LYS A 12 -2.41 -11.06 -2.25
N PHE A 13 -2.00 -9.81 -2.17
CA PHE A 13 -2.29 -8.83 -3.19
C PHE A 13 -1.10 -7.90 -3.35
N SER A 14 -0.62 -7.78 -4.58
CA SER A 14 0.50 -6.91 -4.90
C SER A 14 0.05 -5.95 -5.98
N PHE A 15 -0.12 -4.70 -5.59
CA PHE A 15 -0.40 -3.58 -6.43
C PHE A 15 0.89 -2.85 -6.75
N HIS A 16 1.52 -3.22 -7.86
CA HIS A 16 2.62 -2.46 -8.42
C HIS A 16 2.19 -2.00 -9.80
N ASP A 17 2.57 -0.77 -10.17
CA ASP A 17 2.55 -0.37 -11.57
C ASP A 17 1.15 -0.24 -12.18
N VAL A 18 0.33 0.69 -11.66
CA VAL A 18 -0.72 1.29 -12.49
C VAL A 18 -0.29 2.69 -12.86
N ILE A 19 0.15 2.82 -14.10
CA ILE A 19 0.20 4.10 -14.79
C ILE A 19 -1.25 4.56 -14.92
N PHE A 20 -1.76 5.23 -13.89
CA PHE A 20 -3.06 5.88 -14.03
C PHE A 20 -2.89 7.09 -14.94
N GLU A 21 -3.75 7.21 -15.94
CA GLU A 21 -3.67 8.26 -16.95
C GLU A 21 -4.16 9.63 -16.45
N GLU A 22 -4.84 9.69 -15.30
CA GLU A 22 -5.49 10.91 -14.81
C GLU A 22 -4.87 11.49 -13.52
N ASN A 23 -4.94 12.82 -13.43
CA ASN A 23 -4.15 13.74 -12.61
C ASN A 23 -4.30 13.66 -11.08
N ARG A 24 -5.10 12.74 -10.53
CA ARG A 24 -5.17 12.46 -9.09
C ARG A 24 -5.53 11.01 -8.85
N LYS A 25 -4.69 10.31 -8.10
CA LYS A 25 -4.78 8.86 -7.93
C LYS A 25 -5.08 8.56 -6.48
N THR A 26 -6.34 8.26 -6.18
CA THR A 26 -6.79 7.86 -4.85
C THR A 26 -7.03 6.36 -4.82
N LEU A 27 -6.39 5.66 -3.89
CA LEU A 27 -6.71 4.27 -3.59
C LEU A 27 -7.73 4.26 -2.45
N VAL A 28 -8.87 3.60 -2.63
CA VAL A 28 -9.86 3.43 -1.57
C VAL A 28 -9.98 1.95 -1.26
N CYS A 29 -9.80 1.59 0.01
CA CYS A 29 -10.11 0.27 0.55
C CYS A 29 -11.45 0.34 1.31
N SER A 30 -12.51 -0.20 0.73
CA SER A 30 -13.87 -0.06 1.28
C SER A 30 -14.13 -1.00 2.46
N LYS A 31 -15.09 -0.65 3.32
CA LYS A 31 -15.56 -1.55 4.39
C LYS A 31 -15.98 -2.92 3.85
N GLY A 32 -15.48 -3.99 4.47
CA GLY A 32 -15.73 -5.37 4.03
C GLY A 32 -14.94 -5.78 2.78
N GLY A 33 -14.08 -4.90 2.27
CA GLY A 33 -13.13 -5.20 1.22
C GLY A 33 -12.01 -6.09 1.72
N PHE A 34 -11.56 -7.02 0.86
CA PHE A 34 -10.42 -7.91 1.09
C PHE A 34 -10.54 -8.74 2.39
N PRO A 35 -11.62 -9.51 2.57
CA PRO A 35 -11.94 -10.15 3.85
C PRO A 35 -10.91 -11.20 4.29
N ARG A 36 -10.11 -11.76 3.37
CA ARG A 36 -9.10 -12.80 3.65
C ARG A 36 -7.68 -12.39 3.30
N LEU A 37 -7.46 -11.11 2.99
CA LEU A 37 -6.15 -10.61 2.59
C LEU A 37 -5.23 -10.58 3.81
N GLN A 38 -4.06 -11.22 3.68
CA GLN A 38 -3.03 -11.34 4.70
C GLN A 38 -1.78 -10.55 4.32
N VAL A 39 -1.43 -10.50 3.03
CA VAL A 39 -0.24 -9.79 2.55
C VAL A 39 -0.64 -8.77 1.49
N LEU A 40 -0.30 -7.51 1.73
CA LEU A 40 -0.53 -6.40 0.82
C LEU A 40 0.78 -5.73 0.45
N SER A 41 1.08 -5.66 -0.84
CA SER A 41 2.23 -4.91 -1.36
C SER A 41 1.73 -3.80 -2.26
N ILE A 42 2.08 -2.54 -2.01
CA ILE A 42 1.63 -1.39 -2.80
C ILE A 42 2.85 -0.58 -3.25
N GLY A 43 2.97 -0.33 -4.55
CA GLY A 43 3.88 0.68 -5.11
C GLY A 43 3.16 2.01 -5.25
N MET A 44 3.60 3.04 -4.52
CA MET A 44 2.90 4.33 -4.38
C MET A 44 3.56 5.48 -5.12
N SER A 45 4.42 5.19 -6.11
CA SER A 45 5.20 6.20 -6.84
C SER A 45 4.36 7.32 -7.47
N ASN A 46 3.08 7.05 -7.76
CA ASN A 46 2.15 7.99 -8.35
C ASN A 46 0.86 8.20 -7.52
N LEU A 47 0.73 7.64 -6.32
CA LEU A 47 -0.51 7.77 -5.54
C LEU A 47 -0.51 9.05 -4.72
N ASP A 48 -1.53 9.89 -4.89
CA ASP A 48 -1.64 11.16 -4.14
C ASP A 48 -2.40 10.97 -2.82
N ASP A 49 -3.34 10.03 -2.78
CA ASP A 49 -4.17 9.78 -1.59
C ASP A 49 -4.47 8.29 -1.40
N TRP A 50 -4.50 7.85 -0.15
CA TRP A 50 -4.86 6.49 0.22
C TRP A 50 -5.87 6.56 1.36
N LYS A 51 -7.06 6.02 1.12
CA LYS A 51 -8.15 5.95 2.08
C LYS A 51 -8.44 4.50 2.42
N VAL A 52 -8.42 4.18 3.72
CA VAL A 52 -8.83 2.89 4.24
C VAL A 52 -10.04 3.12 5.13
N GLU A 53 -11.15 2.46 4.85
CA GLU A 53 -12.34 2.53 5.67
C GLU A 53 -12.29 1.52 6.82
N GLU A 54 -13.00 1.83 7.91
CA GLU A 54 -13.12 0.92 9.05
C GLU A 54 -13.77 -0.40 8.63
N GLY A 55 -13.10 -1.51 8.94
CA GLY A 55 -13.54 -2.86 8.54
C GLY A 55 -13.06 -3.28 7.14
N ALA A 56 -12.19 -2.52 6.49
CA ALA A 56 -11.42 -3.00 5.35
C ALA A 56 -10.27 -3.92 5.83
N MET A 57 -9.95 -4.97 5.06
CA MET A 57 -8.76 -5.81 5.25
C MET A 57 -8.58 -6.35 6.69
N PRO A 58 -9.61 -6.97 7.30
CA PRO A 58 -9.58 -7.35 8.72
C PRO A 58 -8.49 -8.37 9.09
N ASN A 59 -7.95 -9.12 8.12
CA ASN A 59 -6.99 -10.20 8.34
C ASN A 59 -5.57 -9.87 7.83
N LEU A 60 -5.29 -8.59 7.56
CA LEU A 60 -4.01 -8.18 6.99
C LEU A 60 -2.90 -8.23 8.03
N CYS A 61 -1.90 -9.07 7.80
CA CYS A 61 -0.75 -9.26 8.69
C CYS A 61 0.50 -8.52 8.21
N GLU A 62 0.69 -8.41 6.90
CA GLU A 62 1.91 -7.85 6.29
C GLU A 62 1.54 -6.77 5.27
N LEU A 63 2.07 -5.57 5.46
CA LEU A 63 1.93 -4.45 4.54
C LEU A 63 3.32 -3.97 4.09
N SER A 64 3.58 -4.07 2.79
CA SER A 64 4.78 -3.54 2.16
C SER A 64 4.43 -2.36 1.27
N ILE A 65 5.05 -1.21 1.51
CA ILE A 65 4.86 0.01 0.73
C ILE A 65 6.17 0.39 0.06
N TYR A 66 6.13 0.55 -1.24
CA TYR A 66 7.30 0.82 -2.07
C TYR A 66 7.16 2.18 -2.75
N TYR A 67 8.24 2.95 -2.78
CA TYR A 67 8.30 4.29 -3.37
C TYR A 67 7.26 5.24 -2.79
N TRP A 68 7.38 5.47 -1.49
CA TRP A 68 6.59 6.41 -0.73
C TRP A 68 7.12 7.83 -0.98
N THR A 69 6.82 8.39 -2.16
CA THR A 69 7.32 9.71 -2.60
C THR A 69 6.23 10.78 -2.59
N ARG A 70 5.06 10.47 -3.16
CA ARG A 70 3.94 11.42 -3.32
C ARG A 70 2.93 11.37 -2.20
N LEU A 71 2.58 10.16 -1.75
CA LEU A 71 1.78 9.99 -0.55
C LEU A 71 2.62 10.51 0.60
N ARG A 72 2.18 11.54 1.34
CA ARG A 72 2.96 12.10 2.46
C ARG A 72 2.49 11.60 3.83
N ARG A 73 1.42 10.80 3.87
CA ARG A 73 0.76 10.34 5.10
C ARG A 73 0.14 8.96 4.94
N VAL A 74 0.22 8.13 5.98
CA VAL A 74 -0.53 6.87 6.07
C VAL A 74 -2.04 7.17 6.17
N PRO A 75 -2.92 6.29 5.64
CA PRO A 75 -4.36 6.39 5.82
C PRO A 75 -4.71 6.32 7.31
N GLU A 76 -5.65 7.16 7.75
CA GLU A 76 -6.20 7.10 9.11
C GLU A 76 -6.73 5.70 9.46
N GLY A 77 -7.31 5.02 8.47
CA GLY A 77 -7.92 3.71 8.65
C GLY A 77 -6.94 2.57 8.95
N LEU A 78 -5.62 2.79 8.79
CA LEU A 78 -4.64 1.78 9.14
C LEU A 78 -4.70 1.42 10.63
N ARG A 79 -5.09 2.37 11.48
CA ARG A 79 -5.27 2.18 12.93
C ARG A 79 -6.29 1.09 13.29
N TYR A 80 -7.21 0.77 12.39
CA TYR A 80 -8.26 -0.22 12.61
C TYR A 80 -7.81 -1.64 12.26
N ILE A 81 -6.66 -1.81 11.60
CA ILE A 81 -6.14 -3.11 11.18
C ILE A 81 -5.26 -3.68 12.29
N THR A 82 -5.88 -4.08 13.40
CA THR A 82 -5.17 -4.60 14.58
C THR A 82 -4.42 -5.91 14.32
N THR A 83 -4.71 -6.58 13.22
CA THR A 83 -4.02 -7.80 12.78
C THR A 83 -2.69 -7.52 12.07
N LEU A 84 -2.38 -6.27 11.75
CA LEU A 84 -1.16 -5.87 11.06
C LEU A 84 0.04 -6.00 11.99
N THR A 85 0.88 -6.99 11.74
CA THR A 85 2.08 -7.27 12.54
C THR A 85 3.33 -6.67 11.91
N GLU A 86 3.38 -6.58 10.59
CA GLU A 86 4.56 -6.13 9.85
C GLU A 86 4.22 -5.01 8.86
N LEU A 87 4.91 -3.87 9.00
CA LEU A 87 4.88 -2.76 8.06
C LEU A 87 6.30 -2.49 7.55
N ILE A 88 6.50 -2.73 6.26
CA ILE A 88 7.76 -2.48 5.57
C ILE A 88 7.56 -1.31 4.63
N ILE A 89 8.36 -0.25 4.79
CA ILE A 89 8.34 0.89 3.88
C ILE A 89 9.70 1.02 3.21
N THR A 90 9.72 0.97 1.88
CA THR A 90 10.94 1.02 1.08
C THR A 90 10.93 2.22 0.14
N GLY A 91 12.05 2.94 0.06
CA GLY A 91 12.24 4.00 -0.92
C GLY A 91 11.43 5.25 -0.59
N MET A 92 11.77 5.88 0.53
CA MET A 92 11.08 7.07 1.04
C MET A 92 12.09 8.10 1.55
N ARG A 93 11.64 9.35 1.76
CA ARG A 93 12.49 10.35 2.40
C ARG A 93 12.60 10.11 3.91
N ARG A 94 13.79 10.32 4.46
CA ARG A 94 14.05 10.15 5.90
C ARG A 94 13.13 11.01 6.78
N THR A 95 12.79 12.21 6.32
CA THR A 95 11.85 13.13 7.00
C THR A 95 10.42 12.58 7.08
N ASP A 96 10.02 11.75 6.13
CA ASP A 96 8.70 11.13 6.12
C ASP A 96 8.67 9.95 7.10
N CYS A 97 9.79 9.25 7.31
CA CYS A 97 9.90 8.14 8.27
C CYS A 97 9.67 8.61 9.71
N SER A 98 10.22 9.78 10.07
CA SER A 98 10.12 10.31 11.44
C SER A 98 8.69 10.59 11.87
N ARG A 99 7.74 10.75 10.93
CA ARG A 99 6.31 10.91 11.25
C ARG A 99 5.70 9.61 11.79
N LEU A 100 6.22 8.46 11.38
CA LEU A 100 5.73 7.12 11.72
C LEU A 100 6.50 6.48 12.88
N GLN A 101 7.57 7.12 13.35
CA GLN A 101 8.35 6.68 14.51
C GLN A 101 7.72 7.18 15.81
N GLU A 102 8.11 6.61 16.94
CA GLU A 102 7.64 7.00 18.26
C GLU A 102 7.80 8.51 18.49
N GLY A 103 6.72 9.18 18.92
CA GLY A 103 6.66 10.64 19.05
C GLY A 103 6.37 11.41 17.75
N GLY A 104 6.29 10.72 16.62
CA GLY A 104 5.89 11.28 15.32
C GLY A 104 4.39 11.53 15.21
N GLU A 105 4.01 12.49 14.36
CA GLU A 105 2.61 12.92 14.16
C GLU A 105 1.67 11.78 13.74
N ASP A 106 2.16 10.82 12.95
CA ASP A 106 1.38 9.71 12.41
C ASP A 106 1.59 8.39 13.18
N PHE A 107 2.38 8.39 14.26
CA PHE A 107 2.72 7.18 15.03
C PHE A 107 1.49 6.46 15.57
N TYR A 108 0.50 7.21 16.07
CA TYR A 108 -0.72 6.64 16.65
C TYR A 108 -1.51 5.76 15.66
N LYS A 109 -1.26 5.91 14.35
CA LYS A 109 -1.89 5.12 13.28
C LYS A 109 -1.22 3.77 13.06
N VAL A 110 0.05 3.63 13.45
CA VAL A 110 0.89 2.44 13.25
C VAL A 110 1.40 1.85 14.58
N GLN A 111 1.08 2.45 15.72
CA GLN A 111 1.53 2.01 17.05
C GLN A 111 1.15 0.56 17.41
N HIS A 112 0.11 0.01 16.77
CA HIS A 112 -0.32 -1.37 16.98
C HIS A 112 0.54 -2.38 16.19
N VAL A 113 1.36 -1.91 15.24
CA VAL A 113 2.20 -2.75 14.40
C VAL A 113 3.45 -3.15 15.17
N SER A 114 3.67 -4.46 15.31
CA SER A 114 4.78 -5.00 16.10
C SER A 114 6.15 -4.80 15.46
N SER A 115 6.23 -4.82 14.13
CA SER A 115 7.46 -4.66 13.37
C SER A 115 7.30 -3.58 12.31
N LEU A 116 7.93 -2.44 12.54
CA LEU A 116 7.99 -1.32 11.59
C LEU A 116 9.42 -1.21 11.04
N THR A 117 9.59 -1.53 9.76
CA THR A 117 10.90 -1.54 9.09
C THR A 117 10.94 -0.51 7.97
N PHE A 118 11.99 0.31 7.97
CA PHE A 118 12.26 1.26 6.91
C PHE A 118 13.49 0.82 6.12
N GLU A 119 13.33 0.63 4.80
CA GLU A 119 14.41 0.23 3.90
C GLU A 119 14.70 1.33 2.88
N LYS A 120 15.97 1.51 2.52
CA LYS A 120 16.40 2.45 1.47
C LYS A 120 15.79 3.85 1.66
N MET A 121 16.19 4.49 2.75
CA MET A 121 15.85 5.88 3.03
C MET A 121 16.79 6.81 2.28
N TYR A 122 16.26 7.93 1.80
CA TYR A 122 17.01 8.96 1.08
C TYR A 122 16.80 10.31 1.75
N ASP A 123 17.81 11.18 1.71
CA ASP A 123 17.70 12.52 2.32
C ASP A 123 16.94 13.49 1.41
N ARG A 124 17.06 13.35 0.08
CA ARG A 124 16.32 14.14 -0.92
C ARG A 124 15.44 13.24 -1.78
N GLU A 125 14.40 13.83 -2.37
CA GLU A 125 13.47 13.10 -3.27
C GLU A 125 14.16 12.67 -4.56
N GLU A 126 15.03 13.53 -5.08
CA GLU A 126 15.76 13.35 -6.33
C GLU A 126 16.71 12.15 -6.27
N ASP A 127 17.17 11.82 -5.07
CA ASP A 127 18.04 10.66 -4.82
C ASP A 127 17.25 9.34 -4.81
N ILE A 128 15.92 9.40 -4.69
CA ILE A 128 15.06 8.21 -4.73
C ILE A 128 15.06 7.69 -6.17
N PRO A 129 15.64 6.51 -6.43
CA PRO A 129 15.75 6.01 -7.78
C PRO A 129 14.34 5.79 -8.35
N ALA A 130 14.18 6.13 -9.63
CA ALA A 130 12.98 5.80 -10.36
C ALA A 130 12.62 4.32 -10.14
N PRO A 131 11.34 3.98 -9.99
CA PRO A 131 10.93 2.61 -9.72
C PRO A 131 11.53 1.63 -10.74
N ASN A 132 12.46 0.77 -10.30
CA ASN A 132 12.98 -0.29 -11.17
C ASN A 132 11.94 -1.42 -11.18
N MET A 133 11.16 -1.45 -12.26
CA MET A 133 10.01 -2.32 -12.40
C MET A 133 10.36 -3.81 -12.49
N ASP A 134 11.58 -4.17 -12.89
CA ASP A 134 12.02 -5.57 -12.99
C ASP A 134 12.23 -6.21 -11.61
N ARG A 135 12.62 -5.42 -10.60
CA ARG A 135 12.80 -5.94 -9.24
C ARG A 135 11.47 -6.37 -8.60
N PHE A 136 10.36 -5.71 -8.90
CA PHE A 136 9.03 -6.12 -8.41
C PHE A 136 8.56 -7.43 -9.03
N GLN A 137 8.96 -7.70 -10.27
CA GLN A 137 8.69 -8.98 -10.91
C GLN A 137 9.47 -10.13 -10.25
N SER A 138 10.63 -9.86 -9.64
CA SER A 138 11.37 -10.89 -8.89
C SER A 138 10.66 -11.30 -7.59
N LEU A 139 9.92 -10.37 -6.94
CA LEU A 139 9.08 -10.68 -5.77
C LEU A 139 7.84 -11.52 -6.15
N ARG A 140 7.37 -11.48 -7.41
CA ARG A 140 6.29 -12.35 -7.91
C ARG A 140 6.59 -13.84 -7.76
N LYS A 141 7.88 -14.24 -7.71
CA LYS A 141 8.27 -15.65 -7.67
C LYS A 141 7.98 -16.33 -6.33
N ARG A 142 7.58 -15.60 -5.28
CA ARG A 142 7.29 -16.16 -3.93
C ARG A 142 5.83 -16.58 -3.69
N ARG A 143 5.10 -16.98 -4.73
CA ARG A 143 3.66 -17.38 -4.82
C ARG A 143 2.70 -16.21 -5.00
N MET A 144 2.17 -16.07 -6.22
CA MET A 144 0.88 -15.43 -6.51
C MET A 144 0.28 -16.02 -7.80
N GLY A 145 -1.03 -16.23 -7.80
CA GLY A 145 -1.79 -16.70 -8.96
C GLY A 145 -1.86 -15.67 -10.10
N SER A 146 -2.34 -16.13 -11.26
CA SER A 146 -2.23 -15.48 -12.59
C SER A 146 -2.40 -13.93 -12.63
N PRO A 147 -1.44 -13.19 -13.24
CA PRO A 147 -1.42 -11.71 -13.32
C PRO A 147 -2.55 -11.04 -14.11
N VAL A 148 -3.22 -11.76 -15.00
CA VAL A 148 -4.10 -11.16 -16.02
C VAL A 148 -5.43 -10.69 -15.43
N LYS A 149 -5.98 -11.40 -14.43
CA LYS A 149 -7.24 -11.04 -13.75
C LYS A 149 -7.07 -9.82 -12.83
N LEU A 150 -5.87 -9.63 -12.27
CA LEU A 150 -5.53 -8.52 -11.38
C LEU A 150 -5.51 -7.18 -12.12
N ARG A 151 -4.91 -7.12 -13.33
CA ARG A 151 -4.84 -5.88 -14.12
C ARG A 151 -6.20 -5.35 -14.56
N ALA A 152 -7.15 -6.23 -14.90
CA ALA A 152 -8.49 -5.83 -15.31
C ALA A 152 -9.29 -5.23 -14.15
N ALA A 153 -9.17 -5.84 -12.97
CA ALA A 153 -9.96 -5.44 -11.82
C ALA A 153 -9.34 -4.24 -11.07
N LEU A 154 -8.03 -3.99 -11.24
CA LEU A 154 -7.32 -2.82 -10.71
C LEU A 154 -7.70 -1.52 -11.42
N ARG A 155 -8.02 -1.60 -12.72
CA ARG A 155 -8.64 -0.50 -13.47
C ARG A 155 -9.98 -0.07 -12.89
N THR A 156 -10.69 -0.97 -12.20
CA THR A 156 -12.00 -0.68 -11.58
C THR A 156 -11.88 -0.12 -10.16
N CYS A 157 -10.74 -0.31 -9.48
CA CYS A 157 -10.49 0.23 -8.14
C CYS A 157 -10.18 1.73 -8.14
N VAL A 158 -9.70 2.29 -9.26
CA VAL A 158 -9.21 3.68 -9.33
C VAL A 158 -10.12 4.58 -10.17
N ARG A 159 -11.43 4.45 -9.96
CA ARG A 159 -12.39 5.44 -10.46
C ARG A 159 -13.24 5.97 -9.33
N GLY A 160 -13.10 7.27 -9.09
CA GLY A 160 -13.98 8.06 -8.24
C GLY A 160 -13.46 9.47 -8.02
N ILE A 161 -13.51 10.32 -9.04
CA ILE A 161 -14.16 11.65 -9.06
C ILE A 161 -13.96 12.21 -10.49
N GLY A 162 -15.07 12.34 -11.22
CA GLY A 162 -15.15 12.77 -12.63
C GLY A 162 -16.15 11.92 -13.38
#